data_AF-A0A060BTJ8-F1
#
_entry.id   AF-A0A060BTJ8-F1
#
_cell.length_a   1.000
_cell.length_b   1.000
_cell.length_c   1.000
_cell.angle_alpha   90.00
_cell.angle_beta   90.00
_cell.angle_gamma   90.00
#
_symmetry.space_group_name_H-M   'P 1'
#
loop_
_entity.id
_entity.type
_entity.pdbx_description
1 polymer ?
#
loop_
_entity_poly.entity_id
_entity_poly.type
_entity_poly.pdbx_seq_one_letter_code
_entity_poly.pdbx_strand_id
1 'polypeptide(L)' 'MVRPGVAQRIEKFVSDGGTFVLTYWSGITNENDLCFLGGFPGPLRKVTGIFSEEIDSLYDSDENSIVMSDKNDLE' A
#
# COMPACT_ATOMS: atom_id res chain seq x y z
N MET A 1 5.74 -0.93 9.24
CA MET A 1 5.26 -0.20 10.43
C MET A 1 4.72 1.18 10.05
N VAL A 2 3.53 1.56 10.52
CA VAL A 2 3.00 2.92 10.42
C VAL A 2 2.81 3.50 11.83
N ARG A 3 3.52 4.58 12.14
CA ARG A 3 3.45 5.25 13.45
C ARG A 3 2.24 6.18 13.54
N PRO A 4 1.79 6.55 14.76
CA PRO A 4 0.71 7.50 14.95
C PRO A 4 0.99 8.82 14.21
N GLY A 5 -0.03 9.36 13.54
CA GLY A 5 0.07 10.59 12.77
C GLY A 5 0.70 10.46 11.38
N VAL A 6 1.36 9.34 11.03
CA VAL A 6 2.01 9.19 9.71
C VAL A 6 0.96 9.16 8.60
N ALA A 7 -0.09 8.36 8.74
CA ALA A 7 -1.15 8.25 7.74
C ALA A 7 -1.84 9.60 7.48
N GLN A 8 -2.11 10.37 8.54
CA GLN A 8 -2.73 11.70 8.42
C GLN A 8 -1.82 12.71 7.69
N ARG A 9 -0.50 12.64 7.91
CA ARG A 9 0.45 13.50 7.17
C ARG A 9 0.55 13.11 5.70
N ILE A 10 0.49 11.81 5.38
CA ILE A 10 0.48 11.33 4.00
C ILE A 10 -0.84 11.73 3.31
N GLU A 11 -1.98 11.53 3.97
CA GLU A 11 -3.28 12.01 3.47
C GLU A 11 -3.25 13.51 3.17
N LYS A 12 -2.70 14.32 4.09
CA LYS A 12 -2.53 15.76 3.88
C LYS A 12 -1.61 16.07 2.71
N PHE A 13 -0.46 15.41 2.61
CA PHE A 13 0.49 15.62 1.53
C PHE A 13 -0.16 15.34 0.16
N VAL A 14 -0.92 14.24 0.04
CA VAL A 14 -1.61 13.89 -1.21
C VAL A 14 -2.77 14.85 -1.50
N SER A 15 -3.56 15.24 -0.49
CA SER A 15 -4.64 16.22 -0.68
C SER A 15 -4.13 17.60 -1.10
N ASP A 16 -2.91 17.95 -0.71
CA ASP A 16 -2.25 19.20 -1.10
C ASP A 16 -1.60 19.13 -2.50
N GLY A 17 -1.79 18.02 -3.24
CA GLY A 17 -1.30 17.82 -4.61
C GLY A 17 -0.01 17.00 -4.71
N GLY A 18 0.48 16.43 -3.61
CA GLY A 18 1.62 15.53 -3.61
C GLY A 18 1.31 14.14 -4.19
N THR A 19 2.31 13.49 -4.76
CA THR A 19 2.20 12.09 -5.21
C THR A 19 2.87 11.16 -4.22
N PHE A 20 2.11 10.27 -3.59
CA PHE A 20 2.62 9.26 -2.67
C PHE A 20 2.78 7.91 -3.38
N VAL A 21 3.94 7.29 -3.20
CA VAL A 21 4.25 5.95 -3.72
C VAL A 21 4.56 5.02 -2.54
N LEU A 22 4.02 3.81 -2.59
CA LEU A 22 4.28 2.74 -1.63
C LEU A 22 4.63 1.43 -2.36
N THR A 23 5.17 0.48 -1.61
CA THR A 23 5.48 -0.88 -2.10
C THR A 23 4.64 -1.94 -1.39
N TYR A 24 4.80 -3.19 -1.83
CA TYR A 24 4.31 -4.35 -1.10
C TYR A 24 4.78 -4.33 0.37
N TRP A 25 3.98 -4.91 1.27
CA TRP A 25 4.21 -4.93 2.73
C TRP A 25 4.20 -3.56 3.44
N SER A 26 3.70 -2.52 2.78
CA SER A 26 3.44 -1.23 3.45
C SER A 26 2.15 -1.28 4.27
N GLY A 27 2.13 -0.65 5.45
CA GLY A 27 0.90 -0.52 6.22
C GLY A 27 0.44 -1.77 7.00
N ILE A 28 1.35 -2.69 7.33
CA ILE A 28 1.01 -3.98 7.99
C ILE A 28 0.86 -3.86 9.51
N THR A 29 1.87 -3.30 10.21
CA THR A 29 1.89 -3.22 11.68
C THR A 29 1.98 -1.78 12.20
N ASN A 30 1.51 -1.56 13.43
CA ASN A 30 1.71 -0.32 14.18
C ASN A 30 3.10 -0.27 14.84
N GLU A 31 3.38 0.78 15.61
CA GLU A 31 4.65 1.02 16.28
C GLU A 31 5.04 -0.02 17.34
N ASN A 32 4.09 -0.84 17.77
CA ASN A 32 4.27 -1.93 18.73
C ASN A 32 4.30 -3.31 18.04
N ASP A 33 4.47 -3.32 16.73
CA ASP A 33 4.44 -4.52 15.89
C ASP A 33 3.11 -5.30 15.92
N LEU A 34 2.02 -4.63 16.30
CA LEU A 34 0.68 -5.22 16.23
C LEU A 34 0.08 -4.96 14.85
N CYS A 35 -0.47 -5.99 14.21
CA CYS A 35 -1.13 -5.88 12.92
C CYS A 35 -2.32 -4.91 12.98
N PHE A 36 -2.46 -4.08 11.95
CA PHE A 36 -3.68 -3.32 11.75
C PHE A 36 -4.82 -4.26 11.37
N LEU A 37 -5.95 -4.13 12.06
CA LEU A 37 -7.18 -4.87 11.75
C LEU A 37 -8.02 -4.11 10.71
N GLY A 38 -8.84 -4.83 9.94
CA GLY A 38 -9.72 -4.21 8.93
C GLY A 38 -9.15 -4.12 7.51
N GLY A 39 -8.01 -4.78 7.25
CA GLY A 39 -7.42 -4.98 5.93
C GLY A 39 -6.24 -4.04 5.61
N PHE A 40 -5.41 -4.45 4.64
CA PHE A 40 -4.17 -3.75 4.28
C PHE A 40 -4.38 -2.80 3.08
N PRO A 41 -3.65 -1.67 2.99
CA PRO A 41 -2.51 -1.22 3.81
C PRO A 41 -2.89 -0.45 5.09
N GLY A 42 -3.89 -0.93 5.83
CA GLY A 42 -4.24 -0.45 7.16
C GLY A 42 -4.67 1.01 7.12
N PRO A 43 -4.04 1.90 7.92
CA PRO A 43 -4.42 3.32 7.93
C PRO A 43 -4.12 4.05 6.62
N LEU A 44 -3.37 3.47 5.67
CA LEU A 44 -3.10 4.07 4.36
C LEU A 44 -4.17 3.74 3.31
N ARG A 45 -5.12 2.86 3.61
CA ARG A 45 -6.13 2.36 2.66
C ARG A 45 -6.93 3.50 1.99
N LYS A 46 -7.23 4.55 2.74
CA LYS A 46 -7.98 5.71 2.23
C LYS A 46 -7.20 6.50 1.18
N VAL A 47 -5.90 6.73 1.38
CA VAL A 47 -5.08 7.51 0.44
C VAL A 47 -4.73 6.69 -0.80
N THR A 48 -4.60 5.38 -0.67
CA THR A 48 -4.21 4.50 -1.79
C THR A 48 -5.39 3.97 -2.60
N GLY A 49 -6.59 3.91 -2.01
CA GLY A 49 -7.79 3.43 -2.70
C GLY A 49 -7.81 1.92 -3.00
N ILE A 50 -6.90 1.13 -2.40
CA ILE A 50 -6.78 -0.32 -2.65
C ILE A 50 -7.09 -1.14 -1.40
N PHE A 51 -7.33 -2.44 -1.58
CA PHE A 51 -7.43 -3.44 -0.50
C PHE A 51 -6.50 -4.62 -0.85
N SER A 52 -5.46 -4.84 -0.05
CA SER A 52 -4.48 -5.92 -0.25
C SER A 52 -4.79 -7.05 0.72
N GLU A 53 -5.17 -8.20 0.19
CA GLU A 53 -5.61 -9.36 1.00
C GLU A 53 -4.49 -10.35 1.26
N GLU A 54 -3.58 -10.47 0.32
CA GLU A 54 -2.55 -11.49 0.29
C GLU A 54 -1.19 -10.87 0.05
N ILE A 55 -0.18 -11.56 0.56
CA ILE A 55 1.18 -11.47 0.07
C ILE A 55 1.64 -12.86 -0.31
N ASP A 56 2.05 -13.00 -1.56
CA ASP A 56 2.74 -14.17 -2.04
C ASP A 56 4.24 -14.04 -1.77
N SER A 57 4.84 -15.06 -1.15
CA SER A 57 6.26 -15.11 -0.81
C SER A 57 6.95 -16.09 -1.74
N LEU A 58 7.67 -15.54 -2.70
CA LEU A 58 8.33 -16.28 -3.78
C LEU A 58 9.61 -16.98 -3.30
N TYR A 59 9.88 -18.18 -3.81
CA TYR A 59 11.20 -18.82 -3.69
C TYR A 59 12.21 -18.20 -4.67
N ASP A 60 13.50 -18.49 -4.49
CA ASP A 60 14.57 -17.95 -5.34
C ASP A 60 14.40 -18.27 -6.84
N SER A 61 13.72 -19.38 -7.17
CA SER A 61 13.44 -19.79 -8.56
C SER A 61 12.12 -19.25 -9.12
N ASP A 62 11.30 -18.62 -8.28
CA ASP A 62 9.98 -18.13 -8.68
C ASP A 62 10.12 -16.71 -9.23
N GLU A 63 9.58 -16.49 -10.43
CA GLU A 63 9.60 -15.21 -11.10
C GLU A 63 8.21 -14.89 -11.65
N ASN A 64 7.88 -13.60 -11.66
CA ASN A 64 6.67 -13.11 -12.31
C ASN A 64 6.95 -11.73 -12.91
N SER A 65 6.12 -11.31 -13.87
CA SER A 65 6.30 -10.02 -14.55
C SER A 65 4.97 -9.32 -14.77
N ILE A 66 4.98 -7.99 -14.67
CA ILE A 66 3.85 -7.16 -15.07
C ILE A 66 4.04 -6.82 -16.56
N VAL A 67 3.11 -7.29 -17.39
CA VAL A 67 3.06 -6.93 -18.81
C VAL A 67 1.96 -5.89 -18.99
N MET A 68 2.34 -4.70 -19.42
CA MET A 68 1.39 -3.62 -19.69
C MET A 68 0.57 -3.98 -20.93
N SER A 69 -0.75 -3.90 -20.82
CA SER A 69 -1.64 -4.06 -21.98
C SER A 69 -1.74 -2.76 -22.77
N ASP A 70 -1.81 -2.86 -24.09
CA ASP A 70 -2.22 -1.73 -24.92
C ASP A 70 -3.65 -1.32 -24.56
N LYS A 71 -3.92 0.00 -24.56
CA LYS A 71 -5.24 0.60 -24.27
C LYS A 71 -5.80 0.33 -22.86
N ASN A 72 -4.95 0.34 -21.85
CA ASN A 72 -5.38 0.29 -20.44
C ASN A 72 -5.54 1.70 -19.84
N ASP A 73 -6.26 2.57 -20.55
CA ASP A 73 -6.53 3.92 -20.08
C ASP A 73 -7.58 3.87 -18.96
N LEU A 74 -7.39 4.69 -17.93
CA LEU A 74 -8.44 4.96 -16.94
C LEU A 74 -9.51 5.83 -17.62
N GLU A 75 -10.73 5.30 -17.79
CA GLU A 75 -11.91 6.05 -18.25
C GLU A 75 -12.27 7.22 -17.33
#